data_AF-A0A820L537-F1
#
_entry.id   AF-A0A820L537-F1
#
_cell.length_a   1.000
_cell.length_b   1.000
_cell.length_c   1.000
_cell.angle_alpha   90.00
_cell.angle_beta   90.00
_cell.angle_gamma   90.00
#
_symmetry.space_group_name_H-M   'P 1'
#
loop_
_entity.id
_entity.type
_entity.pdbx_description
1 polymer ?
#
loop_
_entity_poly.entity_id
_entity_poly.type
_entity_poly.pdbx_seq_one_letter_code
_entity_poly.pdbx_strand_id
1 'polypeptide(L)'
;INLRSLKLIDLNLSIIKNYTFIKFRKLEYLSIIKSNIKSIESDAFISLTNLRYLNLDQNQLNDSSWYSLTKYLYNLENLILSQNKYNSLKSSNITYLKYLDLSSNGLQIIDSNIYNSLEKLYLQNNELNSLQLIFLFRLNNLKELNLDFNRLTFLPEKIFQTNSYLQDLSLQGNDLNYLTNYSFYGLKYLKHLNLARNRLQFSSNFQPFQSLKSLEILNLDRNLQMNLTKPILEDLSLSLTELSLQNCNLTQINYSFEFLIKLQ
;
A
#
# COMPACT_ATOMS: atom_id res chain seq x y z
N ILE A 1 1.47 -16.78 -32.30
CA ILE A 1 1.38 -15.35 -32.63
C ILE A 1 2.55 -14.62 -31.96
N ASN A 2 3.21 -13.66 -32.61
CA ASN A 2 4.38 -12.93 -32.07
C ASN A 2 4.01 -11.67 -31.24
N LEU A 3 2.72 -11.49 -30.94
CA LEU A 3 2.20 -10.35 -30.18
C LEU A 3 2.77 -10.35 -28.75
N ARG A 4 3.32 -9.21 -28.33
CA ARG A 4 3.90 -9.01 -26.98
C ARG A 4 3.01 -8.19 -26.04
N SER A 5 2.10 -7.38 -26.60
CA SER A 5 1.19 -6.54 -25.82
C SER A 5 -0.23 -6.68 -26.35
N LEU A 6 -1.18 -6.87 -25.44
CA LEU A 6 -2.62 -6.93 -25.73
C LEU A 6 -3.37 -6.07 -24.73
N LYS A 7 -4.21 -5.17 -25.23
CA LYS A 7 -5.09 -4.29 -24.45
C LYS A 7 -6.52 -4.50 -24.89
N LEU A 8 -7.39 -4.76 -23.93
CA LEU A 8 -8.83 -4.98 -24.08
C LEU A 8 -9.50 -4.06 -23.05
N ILE A 9 -10.16 -3.00 -23.50
CA ILE A 9 -10.68 -1.95 -22.61
C ILE A 9 -12.13 -1.71 -22.96
N ASP A 10 -12.98 -1.56 -21.94
CA ASP A 10 -14.40 -1.24 -22.09
C ASP A 10 -15.16 -2.27 -22.94
N LEU A 11 -14.85 -3.55 -22.71
CA LEU A 11 -15.56 -4.67 -23.34
C LEU A 11 -16.63 -5.24 -22.39
N ASN A 12 -17.47 -6.15 -22.88
CA ASN A 12 -18.45 -6.83 -22.04
C ASN A 12 -18.12 -8.33 -21.87
N LEU A 13 -16.94 -8.60 -21.31
CA LEU A 13 -16.42 -9.95 -21.11
C LEU A 13 -16.80 -10.45 -19.71
N SER A 14 -17.86 -11.23 -19.58
CA SER A 14 -18.26 -11.75 -18.26
C SER A 14 -17.27 -12.77 -17.66
N ILE A 15 -16.49 -13.45 -18.51
CA ILE A 15 -15.61 -14.56 -18.14
C ILE A 15 -14.37 -14.61 -19.03
N ILE A 16 -13.22 -14.93 -18.45
CA ILE A 16 -12.03 -15.37 -19.22
C ILE A 16 -12.04 -16.90 -19.24
N LYS A 17 -12.30 -17.47 -20.42
CA LYS A 17 -12.40 -18.93 -20.59
C LYS A 17 -11.05 -19.62 -20.56
N ASN A 18 -11.06 -20.92 -20.28
CA ASN A 18 -9.91 -21.77 -20.35
C ASN A 18 -9.22 -21.67 -21.73
N TYR A 19 -7.89 -21.69 -21.75
CA TYR A 19 -7.08 -21.65 -22.98
C TYR A 19 -7.28 -20.41 -23.87
N THR A 20 -7.98 -19.36 -23.42
CA THR A 20 -8.22 -18.12 -24.20
C THR A 20 -6.92 -17.57 -24.80
N PHE A 21 -5.82 -17.63 -24.05
CA PHE A 21 -4.54 -17.05 -24.48
C PHE A 21 -3.53 -18.06 -25.05
N ILE A 22 -3.95 -19.30 -25.37
CA ILE A 22 -3.04 -20.42 -25.71
C ILE A 22 -2.06 -20.13 -26.86
N LYS A 23 -2.42 -19.23 -27.80
CA LYS A 23 -1.61 -18.85 -28.97
C LYS A 23 -0.66 -17.65 -28.71
N PHE A 24 -0.77 -16.99 -27.56
CA PHE A 24 -0.04 -15.76 -27.18
C PHE A 24 1.16 -16.03 -26.26
N ARG A 25 1.97 -17.06 -26.55
CA ARG A 25 3.11 -17.49 -25.70
C ARG A 25 4.21 -16.45 -25.50
N LYS A 26 4.26 -15.42 -26.36
CA LYS A 26 5.23 -14.31 -26.29
C LYS A 26 4.65 -13.05 -25.63
N LEU A 27 3.44 -13.12 -25.09
CA LEU A 27 2.81 -11.97 -24.46
C LEU A 27 3.54 -11.62 -23.16
N GLU A 28 3.96 -10.36 -23.06
CA GLU A 28 4.66 -9.79 -21.91
C GLU A 28 3.75 -8.81 -21.16
N TYR A 29 2.78 -8.20 -21.87
CA TYR A 29 1.84 -7.21 -21.36
C TYR A 29 0.41 -7.60 -21.71
N LEU A 30 -0.43 -7.77 -20.69
CA LEU A 30 -1.87 -8.00 -20.85
C LEU A 30 -2.64 -7.01 -19.99
N SER A 31 -3.59 -6.32 -20.59
CA SER A 31 -4.49 -5.42 -19.90
C SER A 31 -5.93 -5.69 -20.35
N ILE A 32 -6.80 -6.02 -19.39
CA ILE A 32 -8.22 -6.22 -19.61
C ILE A 32 -9.00 -5.41 -18.57
N ILE A 33 -9.26 -4.13 -18.88
CA ILE A 33 -9.78 -3.15 -17.92
C ILE A 33 -11.25 -2.85 -18.21
N LYS A 34 -12.03 -2.54 -17.17
CA LYS A 34 -13.42 -2.07 -17.31
C LYS A 34 -14.25 -3.02 -18.18
N SER A 35 -14.08 -4.32 -17.97
CA SER A 35 -14.59 -5.34 -18.91
C SER A 35 -15.66 -6.27 -18.32
N ASN A 36 -16.18 -5.96 -17.13
CA ASN A 36 -17.20 -6.73 -16.41
C ASN A 36 -16.82 -8.19 -16.11
N ILE A 37 -15.52 -8.54 -16.07
CA ILE A 37 -15.08 -9.92 -15.82
C ILE A 37 -15.43 -10.33 -14.39
N LYS A 38 -16.23 -11.39 -14.25
CA LYS A 38 -16.66 -11.93 -12.96
C LYS A 38 -15.84 -13.15 -12.54
N SER A 39 -15.33 -13.91 -13.50
CA SER A 39 -14.60 -15.15 -13.24
C SER A 39 -13.51 -15.43 -14.27
N ILE A 40 -12.55 -16.24 -13.85
CA ILE A 40 -11.45 -16.75 -14.66
C ILE A 40 -11.48 -18.27 -14.53
N GLU A 41 -11.74 -18.96 -15.64
CA GLU A 41 -11.71 -20.42 -15.66
C GLU A 41 -10.29 -20.95 -15.46
N SER A 42 -10.18 -22.21 -15.03
CA SER A 42 -8.87 -22.86 -14.89
C SER A 42 -8.12 -22.80 -16.22
N ASP A 43 -6.80 -22.61 -16.12
CA ASP A 43 -5.88 -22.67 -17.27
C ASP A 43 -6.11 -21.59 -18.34
N ALA A 44 -6.91 -20.55 -18.05
CA ALA A 44 -7.06 -19.37 -18.91
C ALA A 44 -5.71 -18.74 -19.30
N PHE A 45 -4.78 -18.69 -18.35
CA PHE A 45 -3.44 -18.09 -18.51
C PHE A 45 -2.30 -19.13 -18.63
N ILE A 46 -2.60 -20.40 -18.89
CA ILE A 46 -1.60 -21.50 -18.85
C ILE A 46 -0.37 -21.26 -19.74
N SER A 47 -0.53 -20.55 -20.85
CA SER A 47 0.54 -20.26 -21.81
C SER A 47 1.27 -18.95 -21.59
N LEU A 48 0.84 -18.13 -20.62
CA LEU A 48 1.35 -16.77 -20.39
C LEU A 48 2.56 -16.75 -19.46
N THR A 49 3.47 -17.70 -19.62
CA THR A 49 4.64 -17.86 -18.74
C THR A 49 5.68 -16.74 -18.88
N ASN A 50 5.63 -15.95 -19.96
CA ASN A 50 6.48 -14.78 -20.18
C ASN A 50 5.83 -13.45 -19.75
N LEU A 51 4.62 -13.49 -19.19
CA LEU A 51 3.88 -12.29 -18.83
C LEU A 51 4.58 -11.58 -17.65
N ARG A 52 4.86 -10.29 -17.84
CA ARG A 52 5.50 -9.42 -16.83
C ARG A 52 4.53 -8.40 -16.25
N TYR A 53 3.51 -8.03 -17.02
CA TYR A 53 2.51 -7.05 -16.62
C TYR A 53 1.10 -7.59 -16.88
N LEU A 54 0.29 -7.60 -15.83
CA LEU A 54 -1.13 -7.94 -15.89
C LEU A 54 -1.95 -6.85 -15.19
N ASN A 55 -2.88 -6.24 -15.94
CA ASN A 55 -3.84 -5.30 -15.39
C ASN A 55 -5.26 -5.79 -15.67
N LEU A 56 -6.03 -6.01 -14.59
CA LEU A 56 -7.44 -6.39 -14.60
C LEU A 56 -8.28 -5.41 -13.76
N ASP A 57 -7.87 -4.14 -13.70
CA ASP A 57 -8.56 -3.04 -13.01
C ASP A 57 -10.02 -2.90 -13.48
N GLN A 58 -10.89 -2.44 -12.57
CA GLN A 58 -12.30 -2.17 -12.86
C GLN A 58 -13.05 -3.38 -13.43
N ASN A 59 -12.87 -4.56 -12.83
CA ASN A 59 -13.68 -5.74 -13.15
C ASN A 59 -14.53 -6.15 -11.95
N GLN A 60 -15.04 -7.37 -11.95
CA GLN A 60 -15.92 -7.93 -10.94
C GLN A 60 -15.31 -9.20 -10.33
N LEU A 61 -13.98 -9.34 -10.43
CA LEU A 61 -13.22 -10.48 -9.92
C LEU A 61 -13.26 -10.51 -8.40
N ASN A 62 -13.21 -11.71 -7.84
CA ASN A 62 -13.23 -11.95 -6.41
C ASN A 62 -12.32 -13.14 -6.07
N ASP A 63 -12.24 -13.48 -4.79
CA ASP A 63 -11.35 -14.52 -4.23
C ASP A 63 -11.42 -15.88 -4.95
N SER A 64 -12.55 -16.23 -5.57
CA SER A 64 -12.68 -17.48 -6.36
C SER A 64 -11.79 -17.52 -7.60
N SER A 65 -11.43 -16.36 -8.15
CA SER A 65 -10.58 -16.24 -9.34
C SER A 65 -9.08 -16.25 -9.01
N TRP A 66 -8.71 -16.13 -7.73
CA TRP A 66 -7.31 -15.96 -7.31
C TRP A 66 -6.42 -17.10 -7.80
N TYR A 67 -6.85 -18.35 -7.57
CA TYR A 67 -6.07 -19.52 -7.98
C TYR A 67 -5.85 -19.56 -9.49
N SER A 68 -6.93 -19.44 -10.29
CA SER A 68 -6.87 -19.45 -11.75
C SER A 68 -6.00 -18.32 -12.32
N LEU A 69 -6.03 -17.14 -11.68
CA LEU A 69 -5.21 -15.98 -12.04
C LEU A 69 -3.72 -16.28 -11.84
N THR A 70 -3.33 -16.74 -10.65
CA THR A 70 -1.92 -16.73 -10.21
C THR A 70 -1.17 -18.04 -10.49
N LYS A 71 -1.86 -19.13 -10.84
CA LYS A 71 -1.29 -20.49 -10.94
C LYS A 71 -0.04 -20.60 -11.81
N TYR A 72 0.02 -19.86 -12.92
CA TYR A 72 1.04 -20.02 -13.97
C TYR A 72 1.92 -18.78 -14.20
N LEU A 73 1.68 -17.67 -13.50
CA LEU A 73 2.29 -16.37 -13.78
C LEU A 73 3.59 -16.14 -13.00
N TYR A 74 4.50 -17.11 -13.03
CA TYR A 74 5.71 -17.12 -12.18
C TYR A 74 6.64 -15.90 -12.37
N ASN A 75 6.69 -15.34 -13.59
CA ASN A 75 7.56 -14.22 -13.96
C ASN A 75 6.86 -12.85 -13.90
N LEU A 76 5.66 -12.78 -13.31
CA LEU A 76 4.91 -11.54 -13.26
C LEU A 76 5.60 -10.54 -12.33
N GLU A 77 5.81 -9.32 -12.83
CA GLU A 77 6.47 -8.23 -12.10
C GLU A 77 5.46 -7.18 -11.62
N ASN A 78 4.37 -6.98 -12.37
CA ASN A 78 3.34 -5.98 -12.08
C ASN A 78 1.95 -6.60 -12.18
N LEU A 79 1.17 -6.49 -11.10
CA LEU A 79 -0.20 -6.96 -11.01
C LEU A 79 -1.11 -5.84 -10.52
N ILE A 80 -2.10 -5.48 -11.33
CA ILE A 80 -3.09 -4.47 -11.00
C ILE A 80 -4.47 -5.15 -10.98
N LEU A 81 -5.10 -5.12 -9.81
CA LEU A 81 -6.40 -5.72 -9.50
C LEU A 81 -7.31 -4.70 -8.78
N SER A 82 -7.00 -3.41 -8.89
CA SER A 82 -7.79 -2.34 -8.28
C SER A 82 -9.25 -2.37 -8.76
N GLN A 83 -10.17 -1.85 -7.94
CA GLN A 83 -11.60 -1.75 -8.28
C GLN A 83 -12.21 -3.10 -8.70
N ASN A 84 -11.95 -4.14 -7.91
CA ASN A 84 -12.57 -5.46 -8.02
C ASN A 84 -13.32 -5.78 -6.71
N LYS A 85 -13.56 -7.06 -6.43
CA LYS A 85 -14.31 -7.57 -5.27
C LYS A 85 -13.49 -8.60 -4.49
N TYR A 86 -12.18 -8.40 -4.38
CA TYR A 86 -11.34 -9.23 -3.52
C TYR A 86 -11.57 -8.88 -2.06
N ASN A 87 -11.82 -9.90 -1.24
CA ASN A 87 -11.96 -9.78 0.20
C ASN A 87 -10.70 -10.25 0.93
N SER A 88 -9.86 -11.06 0.27
CA SER A 88 -8.59 -11.50 0.80
C SER A 88 -7.45 -11.48 -0.22
N LEU A 89 -6.26 -11.10 0.24
CA LEU A 89 -5.01 -11.29 -0.49
C LEU A 89 -4.39 -12.62 -0.04
N LYS A 90 -4.28 -13.58 -0.94
CA LYS A 90 -3.74 -14.92 -0.65
C LYS A 90 -2.32 -15.08 -1.18
N SER A 91 -1.57 -15.99 -0.59
CA SER A 91 -0.30 -16.45 -1.16
C SER A 91 -0.48 -17.01 -2.58
N SER A 92 0.61 -17.00 -3.37
CA SER A 92 0.65 -17.63 -4.68
C SER A 92 2.09 -17.93 -5.10
N ASN A 93 2.25 -18.55 -6.27
CA ASN A 93 3.56 -18.94 -6.81
C ASN A 93 4.29 -17.83 -7.59
N ILE A 94 3.78 -16.60 -7.58
CA ILE A 94 4.45 -15.47 -8.24
C ILE A 94 5.62 -15.04 -7.36
N THR A 95 6.86 -15.19 -7.84
CA THR A 95 8.06 -14.96 -7.01
C THR A 95 8.75 -13.62 -7.30
N TYR A 96 8.47 -12.99 -8.44
CA TYR A 96 9.15 -11.76 -8.88
C TYR A 96 8.25 -10.53 -8.88
N LEU A 97 7.13 -10.57 -8.14
CA LEU A 97 6.17 -9.46 -8.11
C LEU A 97 6.75 -8.25 -7.38
N LYS A 98 6.93 -7.14 -8.10
CA LYS A 98 7.48 -5.88 -7.59
C LYS A 98 6.40 -4.85 -7.31
N TYR A 99 5.35 -4.84 -8.12
CA TYR A 99 4.24 -3.89 -8.02
C TYR A 99 2.93 -4.65 -7.86
N LEU A 100 2.19 -4.33 -6.80
CA LEU A 100 0.84 -4.85 -6.57
C LEU A 100 -0.11 -3.72 -6.21
N ASP A 101 -1.18 -3.59 -6.99
CA ASP A 101 -2.29 -2.69 -6.70
C ASP A 101 -3.58 -3.49 -6.49
N LEU A 102 -4.07 -3.44 -5.26
CA LEU A 102 -5.33 -4.02 -4.80
C LEU A 102 -6.24 -2.94 -4.20
N SER A 103 -6.01 -1.68 -4.55
CA SER A 103 -6.81 -0.57 -4.05
C SER A 103 -8.28 -0.68 -4.44
N SER A 104 -9.16 -0.09 -3.63
CA SER A 104 -10.60 -0.04 -3.91
C SER A 104 -11.22 -1.43 -4.10
N ASN A 105 -10.84 -2.38 -3.24
CA ASN A 105 -11.45 -3.70 -3.13
C ASN A 105 -12.22 -3.76 -1.79
N GLY A 106 -12.53 -4.96 -1.31
CA GLY A 106 -13.14 -5.20 0.01
C GLY A 106 -12.18 -5.92 0.95
N LEU A 107 -10.87 -5.71 0.83
CA LEU A 107 -9.88 -6.51 1.55
C LEU A 107 -10.03 -6.36 3.06
N GLN A 108 -10.24 -7.48 3.74
CA GLN A 108 -10.29 -7.60 5.20
C GLN A 108 -9.18 -8.49 5.74
N ILE A 109 -8.57 -9.32 4.89
CA ILE A 109 -7.57 -10.32 5.28
C ILE A 109 -6.40 -10.29 4.30
N ILE A 110 -5.19 -10.32 4.83
CA ILE A 110 -3.97 -10.50 4.02
C ILE A 110 -3.20 -11.68 4.60
N ASP A 111 -2.92 -12.68 3.76
CA ASP A 111 -2.09 -13.81 4.12
C ASP A 111 -0.70 -13.34 4.56
N SER A 112 -0.14 -13.97 5.58
CA SER A 112 1.19 -13.61 6.11
C SER A 112 2.34 -14.01 5.18
N ASN A 113 2.08 -14.95 4.25
CA ASN A 113 3.07 -15.47 3.30
C ASN A 113 2.91 -14.87 1.90
N ILE A 114 2.83 -13.54 1.81
CA ILE A 114 2.75 -12.83 0.52
C ILE A 114 4.14 -12.55 -0.07
N TYR A 115 4.12 -11.94 -1.26
CA TYR A 115 5.25 -11.64 -2.13
C TYR A 115 6.39 -10.85 -1.47
N ASN A 116 7.47 -11.52 -1.09
CA ASN A 116 8.63 -10.90 -0.45
C ASN A 116 9.47 -9.98 -1.37
N SER A 117 9.24 -10.06 -2.68
CA SER A 117 9.89 -9.24 -3.71
C SER A 117 9.21 -7.89 -3.97
N LEU A 118 8.09 -7.60 -3.29
CA LEU A 118 7.37 -6.34 -3.49
C LEU A 118 8.21 -5.13 -3.15
N GLU A 119 8.18 -4.16 -4.05
CA GLU A 119 8.75 -2.83 -3.90
C GLU A 119 7.65 -1.78 -3.72
N LYS A 120 6.47 -1.98 -4.33
CA LYS A 120 5.33 -1.07 -4.25
C LYS A 120 4.04 -1.83 -3.97
N LEU A 121 3.30 -1.39 -2.96
CA LEU A 121 2.05 -2.01 -2.54
C LEU A 121 0.97 -0.96 -2.27
N TYR A 122 -0.12 -1.05 -3.03
CA TYR A 122 -1.28 -0.16 -2.93
C TYR A 122 -2.49 -0.93 -2.42
N LEU A 123 -2.96 -0.52 -1.24
CA LEU A 123 -4.06 -1.14 -0.48
C LEU A 123 -5.11 -0.11 -0.04
N GLN A 124 -5.07 1.10 -0.58
CA GLN A 124 -6.02 2.15 -0.21
C GLN A 124 -7.47 1.81 -0.55
N ASN A 125 -8.41 2.39 0.20
CA ASN A 125 -9.86 2.16 0.05
C ASN A 125 -10.21 0.67 0.19
N ASN A 126 -9.76 0.04 1.27
CA ASN A 126 -10.12 -1.33 1.64
C ASN A 126 -10.69 -1.33 3.07
N GLU A 127 -10.84 -2.50 3.67
CA GLU A 127 -11.42 -2.68 5.00
C GLU A 127 -10.41 -3.24 6.02
N LEU A 128 -9.11 -3.02 5.79
CA LEU A 128 -8.05 -3.55 6.64
C LEU A 128 -8.08 -2.89 8.02
N ASN A 129 -7.89 -3.70 9.06
CA ASN A 129 -7.68 -3.24 10.42
C ASN A 129 -6.22 -3.46 10.85
N SER A 130 -5.84 -2.89 11.99
CA SER A 130 -4.45 -2.88 12.49
C SER A 130 -3.81 -4.27 12.62
N LEU A 131 -4.59 -5.32 12.92
CA LEU A 131 -4.08 -6.68 13.11
C LEU A 131 -3.70 -7.34 11.78
N GLN A 132 -4.24 -6.86 10.67
CA GLN A 132 -3.97 -7.40 9.34
C GLN A 132 -2.65 -6.93 8.76
N LEU A 133 -1.88 -6.09 9.48
CA LEU A 133 -0.61 -5.56 8.99
C LEU A 133 0.58 -6.52 9.19
N ILE A 134 0.38 -7.69 9.81
CA ILE A 134 1.47 -8.61 10.18
C ILE A 134 2.28 -9.13 8.97
N PHE A 135 1.72 -9.08 7.76
CA PHE A 135 2.45 -9.43 6.55
C PHE A 135 3.65 -8.51 6.26
N LEU A 136 3.65 -7.28 6.80
CA LEU A 136 4.71 -6.28 6.54
C LEU A 136 6.10 -6.76 6.96
N PHE A 137 6.18 -7.65 7.96
CA PHE A 137 7.43 -8.29 8.39
C PHE A 137 8.14 -9.09 7.29
N ARG A 138 7.45 -9.42 6.18
CA ARG A 138 8.03 -10.14 5.04
C ARG A 138 8.46 -9.24 3.89
N LEU A 139 8.01 -7.98 3.86
CA LEU A 139 8.20 -7.09 2.72
C LEU A 139 9.48 -6.26 2.84
N ASN A 140 10.62 -6.94 2.91
CA ASN A 140 11.91 -6.31 3.20
C ASN A 140 12.36 -5.33 2.09
N ASN A 141 11.88 -5.50 0.87
CA ASN A 141 12.24 -4.67 -0.29
C ASN A 141 11.28 -3.51 -0.55
N LEU A 142 10.27 -3.34 0.31
CA LEU A 142 9.21 -2.36 0.12
C LEU A 142 9.77 -0.93 0.17
N LYS A 143 9.43 -0.13 -0.84
CA LYS A 143 9.81 1.27 -1.02
C LYS A 143 8.60 2.19 -0.89
N GLU A 144 7.43 1.73 -1.32
CA GLU A 144 6.19 2.51 -1.29
C GLU A 144 5.02 1.66 -0.78
N LEU A 145 4.30 2.21 0.20
CA LEU A 145 3.13 1.59 0.81
C LEU A 145 2.00 2.61 0.96
N ASN A 146 0.88 2.32 0.33
CA ASN A 146 -0.35 3.09 0.52
C ASN A 146 -1.41 2.25 1.24
N LEU A 147 -1.80 2.70 2.43
CA LEU A 147 -2.84 2.12 3.30
C LEU A 147 -3.97 3.11 3.58
N ASP A 148 -4.13 4.13 2.73
CA ASP A 148 -5.11 5.19 2.94
C ASP A 148 -6.54 4.64 2.99
N PHE A 149 -7.42 5.30 3.72
CA PHE A 149 -8.85 4.99 3.76
C PHE A 149 -9.12 3.50 4.04
N ASN A 150 -8.44 2.98 5.07
CA ASN A 150 -8.73 1.70 5.68
C ASN A 150 -9.37 1.93 7.07
N ARG A 151 -9.41 0.89 7.92
CA ARG A 151 -10.00 0.93 9.28
C ARG A 151 -8.92 0.74 10.35
N LEU A 152 -7.72 1.31 10.14
CA LEU A 152 -6.62 1.20 11.08
C LEU A 152 -6.88 2.12 12.29
N THR A 153 -6.87 1.55 13.50
CA THR A 153 -7.11 2.31 14.74
C THR A 153 -5.84 2.53 15.57
N PHE A 154 -4.80 1.73 15.30
CA PHE A 154 -3.46 1.80 15.87
C PHE A 154 -2.46 1.17 14.91
N LEU A 155 -1.17 1.33 15.17
CA LEU A 155 -0.10 0.57 14.51
C LEU A 155 0.47 -0.45 15.50
N PRO A 156 0.52 -1.75 15.18
CA PRO A 156 1.21 -2.73 16.04
C PRO A 156 2.66 -2.30 16.27
N GLU A 157 3.19 -2.57 17.46
CA GLU A 157 4.56 -2.17 17.78
C GLU A 157 5.56 -2.84 16.85
N LYS A 158 6.53 -2.05 16.34
CA LYS A 158 7.61 -2.53 15.48
C LYS A 158 7.13 -3.19 14.18
N ILE A 159 5.90 -2.91 13.74
CA ILE A 159 5.32 -3.51 12.53
C ILE A 159 6.17 -3.27 11.27
N PHE A 160 6.93 -2.17 11.26
CA PHE A 160 7.82 -1.80 10.16
C PHE A 160 9.30 -2.16 10.36
N GLN A 161 9.64 -2.98 11.36
CA GLN A 161 11.04 -3.22 11.75
C GLN A 161 11.94 -3.76 10.64
N THR A 162 11.36 -4.44 9.64
CA THR A 162 12.09 -5.01 8.51
C THR A 162 12.00 -4.16 7.23
N ASN A 163 11.13 -3.14 7.18
CA ASN A 163 10.87 -2.31 5.99
C ASN A 163 11.83 -1.12 5.90
N SER A 164 13.13 -1.36 6.09
CA SER A 164 14.12 -0.28 6.19
C SER A 164 14.24 0.57 4.92
N TYR A 165 13.95 0.01 3.74
CA TYR A 165 14.01 0.68 2.44
C TYR A 165 12.74 1.48 2.08
N LEU A 166 11.73 1.49 2.95
CA LEU A 166 10.49 2.22 2.73
C LEU A 166 10.78 3.72 2.71
N GLN A 167 10.36 4.39 1.64
CA GLN A 167 10.56 5.82 1.40
C GLN A 167 9.24 6.58 1.48
N ASP A 168 8.15 5.94 1.07
CA ASP A 168 6.82 6.53 0.98
C ASP A 168 5.82 5.69 1.78
N LEU A 169 5.21 6.30 2.80
CA LEU A 169 4.17 5.69 3.61
C LEU A 169 2.96 6.62 3.72
N SER A 170 1.82 6.15 3.23
CA SER A 170 0.55 6.85 3.39
C SER A 170 -0.42 6.03 4.23
N LEU A 171 -0.93 6.65 5.29
CA LEU A 171 -1.90 6.12 6.26
C LEU A 171 -3.09 7.08 6.41
N GLN A 172 -3.32 7.94 5.41
CA GLN A 172 -4.32 8.99 5.43
C GLN A 172 -5.72 8.41 5.56
N GLY A 173 -6.61 9.11 6.29
CA GLY A 173 -8.02 8.75 6.30
C GLY A 173 -8.32 7.43 7.00
N ASN A 174 -7.46 7.03 7.94
CA ASN A 174 -7.71 5.96 8.90
C ASN A 174 -8.27 6.53 10.21
N ASP A 175 -8.43 5.69 11.23
CA ASP A 175 -8.91 6.06 12.56
C ASP A 175 -7.80 5.96 13.62
N LEU A 176 -6.54 6.25 13.24
CA LEU A 176 -5.41 6.16 14.17
C LEU A 176 -5.56 7.17 15.31
N ASN A 177 -5.54 6.69 16.55
CA ASN A 177 -5.79 7.52 17.74
C ASN A 177 -4.51 7.93 18.48
N TYR A 178 -3.47 7.08 18.45
CA TYR A 178 -2.21 7.33 19.13
C TYR A 178 -1.04 6.71 18.36
N LEU A 179 0.15 7.21 18.64
CA LEU A 179 1.42 6.67 18.16
C LEU A 179 2.35 6.49 19.35
N THR A 180 3.14 5.42 19.32
CA THR A 180 4.13 5.11 20.34
C THR A 180 5.53 5.28 19.78
N ASN A 181 6.54 5.19 20.66
CA ASN A 181 7.96 5.19 20.30
C ASN A 181 8.35 4.09 19.30
N TYR A 182 7.49 3.08 19.10
CA TYR A 182 7.72 1.94 18.22
C TYR A 182 6.80 1.89 16.99
N SER A 183 5.90 2.87 16.81
CA SER A 183 4.97 2.90 15.68
C SER A 183 5.66 2.93 14.32
N PHE A 184 6.80 3.62 14.22
CA PHE A 184 7.59 3.73 12.98
C PHE A 184 9.01 3.18 13.14
N TYR A 185 9.21 2.30 14.12
CA TYR A 185 10.52 1.69 14.35
C TYR A 185 10.96 0.87 13.12
N GLY A 186 12.18 1.12 12.63
CA GLY A 186 12.76 0.45 11.46
C GLY A 186 12.77 1.29 10.18
N LEU A 187 11.95 2.33 10.09
CA LEU A 187 11.78 3.18 8.89
C LEU A 187 12.92 4.21 8.70
N LYS A 188 14.15 3.71 8.50
CA LYS A 188 15.38 4.53 8.44
C LYS A 188 15.45 5.48 7.25
N TYR A 189 14.92 5.06 6.10
CA TYR A 189 14.97 5.82 4.84
C TYR A 189 13.63 6.44 4.45
N LEU A 190 12.67 6.51 5.37
CA LEU A 190 11.36 7.10 5.09
C LEU A 190 11.51 8.60 4.86
N LYS A 191 11.00 9.07 3.72
CA LYS A 191 11.05 10.46 3.27
C LYS A 191 9.71 11.13 3.37
N HIS A 192 8.64 10.43 3.01
CA HIS A 192 7.29 10.98 2.98
C HIS A 192 6.36 10.17 3.88
N LEU A 193 5.75 10.86 4.84
CA LEU A 193 4.77 10.28 5.75
C LEU A 193 3.49 11.09 5.73
N ASN A 194 2.41 10.45 5.30
CA ASN A 194 1.09 11.04 5.30
C ASN A 194 0.19 10.38 6.36
N LEU A 195 -0.14 11.17 7.39
CA LEU A 195 -1.01 10.80 8.51
C LEU A 195 -2.27 11.67 8.56
N ALA A 196 -2.56 12.39 7.47
CA ALA A 196 -3.70 13.28 7.40
C ALA A 196 -5.02 12.55 7.66
N ARG A 197 -6.03 13.28 8.15
CA ARG A 197 -7.40 12.77 8.36
C ARG A 197 -7.44 11.54 9.27
N ASN A 198 -6.63 11.53 10.33
CA ASN A 198 -6.72 10.56 11.42
C ASN A 198 -7.30 11.24 12.68
N ARG A 199 -7.24 10.55 13.82
CA ARG A 199 -7.72 11.04 15.13
C ARG A 199 -6.56 11.15 16.12
N LEU A 200 -5.38 11.52 15.64
CA LEU A 200 -4.15 11.42 16.42
C LEU A 200 -4.17 12.37 17.62
N GLN A 201 -3.90 11.79 18.78
CA GLN A 201 -3.62 12.47 20.04
C GLN A 201 -2.18 12.14 20.44
N PHE A 202 -1.39 13.17 20.73
CA PHE A 202 -0.02 12.98 21.19
C PHE A 202 0.06 13.19 22.68
N SER A 203 0.71 12.24 23.36
CA SER A 203 1.13 12.38 24.74
C SER A 203 2.57 12.86 24.78
N SER A 204 2.91 13.76 25.71
CA SER A 204 4.26 14.28 25.91
C SER A 204 5.30 13.21 26.23
N ASN A 205 4.87 12.01 26.62
CA ASN A 205 5.74 10.91 26.99
C ASN A 205 6.22 10.07 25.78
N PHE A 206 5.71 10.35 24.57
CA PHE A 206 6.07 9.60 23.37
C PHE A 206 6.76 10.48 22.33
N GLN A 207 7.75 9.87 21.68
CA GLN A 207 8.51 10.41 20.55
C GLN A 207 8.31 9.48 19.34
N PRO A 208 7.12 9.48 18.72
CA PRO A 208 6.80 8.51 17.67
C PRO A 208 7.65 8.67 16.42
N PHE A 209 8.21 9.86 16.19
CA PHE A 209 9.00 10.19 15.01
C PHE A 209 10.51 10.05 15.24
N GLN A 210 10.96 9.61 16.42
CA GLN A 210 12.37 9.53 16.78
C GLN A 210 13.23 8.71 15.80
N SER A 211 12.66 7.68 15.16
CA SER A 211 13.35 6.81 14.21
C SER A 211 13.43 7.37 12.79
N LEU A 212 12.66 8.41 12.48
CA LEU A 212 12.45 8.93 11.14
C LEU A 212 13.50 9.99 10.76
N LYS A 213 14.77 9.62 10.82
CA LYS A 213 15.92 10.55 10.63
C LYS A 213 16.08 11.08 9.20
N SER A 214 15.37 10.51 8.23
CA SER A 214 15.41 10.92 6.81
C SER A 214 14.11 11.56 6.34
N LEU A 215 13.18 11.87 7.26
CA LEU A 215 11.84 12.34 6.89
C LEU A 215 11.91 13.77 6.39
N GLU A 216 11.49 13.96 5.14
CA GLU A 216 11.49 15.24 4.42
C GLU A 216 10.09 15.86 4.49
N ILE A 217 9.02 15.08 4.28
CA ILE A 217 7.64 15.58 4.22
C ILE A 217 6.78 14.85 5.25
N LEU A 218 6.14 15.62 6.13
CA LEU A 218 5.18 15.14 7.11
C LEU A 218 3.83 15.84 6.93
N ASN A 219 2.80 15.07 6.59
CA ASN A 219 1.43 15.58 6.55
C ASN A 219 0.62 15.09 7.76
N LEU A 220 0.17 16.04 8.58
CA LEU A 220 -0.65 15.83 9.77
C LEU A 220 -2.02 16.50 9.67
N ASP A 221 -2.40 17.01 8.50
CA ASP A 221 -3.65 17.73 8.26
C ASP A 221 -4.86 17.01 8.85
N ARG A 222 -5.83 17.78 9.37
CA ARG A 222 -7.13 17.28 9.84
C ARG A 222 -7.03 16.23 10.94
N ASN A 223 -6.05 16.36 11.83
CA ASN A 223 -6.00 15.64 13.11
C ASN A 223 -6.48 16.56 14.25
N LEU A 224 -7.80 16.66 14.42
CA LEU A 224 -8.46 17.70 15.23
C LEU A 224 -8.26 17.59 16.75
N GLN A 225 -7.69 16.48 17.25
CA GLN A 225 -7.50 16.20 18.68
C GLN A 225 -6.02 16.28 19.10
N MET A 226 -5.19 16.89 18.26
CA MET A 226 -3.74 16.88 18.39
C MET A 226 -3.25 18.03 19.28
N ASN A 227 -2.37 17.72 20.25
CA ASN A 227 -1.58 18.72 20.98
C ASN A 227 -0.10 18.52 20.64
N LEU A 228 0.42 19.32 19.71
CA LEU A 228 1.83 19.27 19.32
C LEU A 228 2.70 19.96 20.37
N THR A 229 3.73 19.26 20.81
CA THR A 229 4.72 19.75 21.76
C THR A 229 6.12 19.61 21.16
N LYS A 230 7.06 20.45 21.62
CA LYS A 230 8.44 20.47 21.14
C LYS A 230 9.08 19.07 21.06
N PRO A 231 8.99 18.21 22.11
CA PRO A 231 9.67 16.91 22.08
C PRO A 231 9.21 15.96 20.97
N ILE A 232 8.00 16.15 20.44
CA ILE A 232 7.44 15.28 19.39
C ILE A 232 8.13 15.55 18.05
N LEU A 233 8.43 16.81 17.75
CA LEU A 233 8.92 17.22 16.44
C LEU A 233 10.41 17.60 16.44
N GLU A 234 11.03 17.79 17.61
CA GLU A 234 12.45 18.11 17.74
C GLU A 234 13.36 17.08 17.05
N ASP A 235 12.95 15.80 17.05
CA ASP A 235 13.61 14.70 16.36
C ASP A 235 13.70 14.87 14.84
N LEU A 236 12.81 15.67 14.24
CA LEU A 236 12.67 15.90 12.81
C LEU A 236 13.38 17.18 12.36
N SER A 237 13.89 17.98 13.30
CA SER A 237 14.41 19.34 13.05
C SER A 237 15.56 19.44 12.03
N LEU A 238 16.26 18.33 11.75
CA LEU A 238 17.39 18.28 10.82
C LEU A 238 17.03 17.73 9.42
N SER A 239 15.90 17.05 9.29
CA SER A 239 15.53 16.35 8.04
C SER A 239 14.29 16.92 7.36
N LEU A 240 13.36 17.45 8.15
CA LEU A 240 12.07 17.91 7.65
C LEU A 240 12.25 19.14 6.75
N THR A 241 11.53 19.18 5.64
CA THR A 241 11.49 20.31 4.69
C THR A 241 10.05 20.83 4.54
N GLU A 242 9.05 19.96 4.72
CA GLU A 242 7.64 20.31 4.64
C GLU A 242 6.82 19.71 5.79
N LEU A 243 6.03 20.55 6.46
CA LEU A 243 5.09 20.16 7.51
C LEU A 243 3.70 20.74 7.23
N SER A 244 2.72 19.86 7.02
CA SER A 244 1.31 20.26 6.80
C SER A 244 0.47 20.03 8.06
N LEU A 245 -0.21 21.08 8.52
CA LEU A 245 -1.02 21.13 9.77
C LEU A 245 -2.41 21.79 9.56
N GLN A 246 -2.94 21.75 8.35
CA GLN A 246 -4.23 22.33 8.00
C GLN A 246 -5.34 21.69 8.83
N ASN A 247 -6.21 22.52 9.44
CA ASN A 247 -7.36 22.07 10.22
C ASN A 247 -7.00 21.12 11.38
N CYS A 248 -5.90 21.38 12.09
CA CYS A 248 -5.51 20.63 13.30
C CYS A 248 -5.96 21.28 14.62
N ASN A 249 -6.82 22.30 14.57
CA ASN A 249 -7.33 23.04 15.74
C ASN A 249 -6.21 23.56 16.67
N LEU A 250 -5.06 23.94 16.09
CA LEU A 250 -3.96 24.53 16.85
C LEU A 250 -4.37 25.89 17.37
N THR A 251 -4.50 26.01 18.69
CA THR A 251 -4.90 27.26 19.35
C THR A 251 -3.73 28.21 19.56
N GLN A 252 -2.50 27.69 19.58
CA GLN A 252 -1.26 28.46 19.74
C GLN A 252 -0.12 27.81 18.96
N ILE A 253 0.71 28.64 18.33
CA ILE A 253 2.05 28.26 17.86
C ILE A 253 2.99 28.75 18.97
N ASN A 254 3.52 27.84 19.78
CA ASN A 254 4.43 28.17 20.88
C ASN A 254 5.90 27.87 20.50
N TYR A 255 6.82 28.01 21.46
CA TYR A 255 8.26 27.71 21.30
C TYR A 255 8.57 26.32 20.72
N SER A 256 7.60 25.41 20.74
CA SER A 256 7.68 24.11 20.05
C SER A 256 7.85 24.23 18.54
N PHE A 257 7.62 25.38 17.92
CA PHE A 257 7.80 25.56 16.47
C PHE A 257 9.05 26.38 16.14
N GLU A 258 9.79 26.90 17.13
CA GLU A 258 11.00 27.69 16.87
C GLU A 258 12.09 26.90 16.13
N PHE A 259 12.16 25.58 16.33
CA PHE A 259 13.11 24.76 15.58
C PHE A 259 12.76 24.68 14.08
N LEU A 260 11.49 24.89 13.68
CA LEU A 260 11.07 24.94 12.29
C LEU A 260 11.44 26.26 11.60
N ILE A 261 11.89 27.28 12.33
CA ILE A 261 12.41 28.52 11.75
C ILE A 261 13.68 28.25 10.92
N LYS A 262 14.32 27.09 11.11
CA LYS A 262 15.45 26.61 10.30
C LYS A 262 15.06 26.03 8.93
N LEU A 263 13.78 25.96 8.58
CA LEU A 263 13.27 25.47 7.28
C LEU A 263 13.43 26.47 6.11
N GLN A 264 14.51 27.25 6.09
CA GLN A 264 14.89 28.08 4.92
C GLN A 264 15.61 27.24 3.87
#